data_AF-A0A532F376-F1
#
_entry.id   AF-A0A532F376-F1
#
_cell.length_a   1.000
_cell.length_b   1.000
_cell.length_c   1.000
_cell.angle_alpha   90.00
_cell.angle_beta   90.00
_cell.angle_gamma   90.00
#
_symmetry.space_group_name_H-M   'P 1'
#
loop_
_entity.id
_entity.type
_entity.pdbx_description
1 polymer ?
#
loop_
_entity_poly.entity_id
_entity_poly.type
_entity_poly.pdbx_seq_one_letter_code
_entity_poly.pdbx_strand_id
1 'polypeptide(L)'
;MQAHVAFSLLASLAGFLLGKFENLILQPDADRVTLRVGLLVTITAVIVLGHAVYIWHQMNKVFRLEYGLDLGQFELNTEGAQTVRVLNTFVPDPESVAEILVKAASNNAKVCLLLLGPKTREARLRANSLREADDDISTKIFATLEAVEKSLNRIQGNKPYVQVRLCKVWVPFSLYATENVAHVGYFLVGELAVRGPQLVVKKYHPQFSTFERQFQALWDHRDTSADLPMLDREGWRRKVRDHC
;
A
#
# COMPACT_ATOMS: atom_id res chain seq x y z
N MET A 1 13.64 9.40 16.33
CA MET A 1 14.80 10.14 16.88
C MET A 1 15.61 10.92 15.82
N GLN A 2 15.63 10.51 14.54
CA GLN A 2 16.46 11.15 13.50
C GLN A 2 15.94 12.49 12.95
N ALA A 3 14.64 12.79 13.05
CA ALA A 3 14.06 14.04 12.52
C ALA A 3 14.45 15.30 13.31
N HIS A 4 14.63 15.19 14.64
CA HIS A 4 15.11 16.31 15.46
C HIS A 4 16.55 16.69 15.13
N VAL A 5 17.37 15.71 14.74
CA VAL A 5 18.77 15.95 14.32
C VAL A 5 18.80 16.67 12.98
N ALA A 6 17.98 16.26 12.01
CA ALA A 6 17.85 16.94 10.72
C ALA A 6 17.30 18.37 10.88
N PHE A 7 16.33 18.58 11.77
CA PHE A 7 15.78 19.90 12.09
C PHE A 7 16.83 20.83 12.71
N SER A 8 17.59 20.35 13.70
CA SER A 8 18.68 21.11 14.32
C SER A 8 19.81 21.42 13.34
N LEU A 9 20.14 20.49 12.43
CA LEU A 9 21.13 20.74 11.37
C LEU A 9 20.66 21.78 10.35
N LEU A 10 19.40 21.72 9.90
CA LEU A 10 18.86 22.69 8.95
C LEU A 10 18.69 24.08 9.57
N ALA A 11 18.24 24.15 10.83
CA ALA A 11 18.17 25.40 11.58
C ALA A 11 19.56 26.00 11.83
N SER A 12 20.55 25.16 12.14
CA SER A 12 21.95 25.59 12.30
C SER A 12 22.56 26.06 10.99
N LEU A 13 22.26 25.38 9.87
CA LEU A 13 22.71 25.78 8.54
C LEU A 13 22.08 27.10 8.11
N ALA A 14 20.77 27.29 8.36
CA ALA A 14 20.09 28.55 8.11
C ALA A 14 20.68 29.70 8.96
N GLY A 15 20.91 29.47 10.26
CA GLY A 15 21.57 30.43 11.13
C GLY A 15 23.00 30.75 10.70
N PHE A 16 23.76 29.75 10.26
CA PHE A 16 25.12 29.93 9.74
C PHE A 16 25.14 30.74 8.44
N LEU A 17 24.23 30.47 7.51
CA LEU A 17 24.10 31.20 6.25
C LEU A 17 23.66 32.66 6.50
N LEU A 18 22.75 32.90 7.44
CA LEU A 18 22.34 34.24 7.86
C LEU A 18 23.50 35.01 8.53
N GLY A 19 24.26 34.37 9.43
CA GLY A 19 25.43 34.97 10.07
C GLY A 19 26.59 35.26 9.10
N LYS A 20 26.75 34.43 8.06
CA LYS A 20 27.69 34.71 6.96
C LYS A 20 27.23 35.88 6.10
N PHE A 21 25.91 36.07 5.94
CA PHE A 21 25.34 37.19 5.22
C PHE A 21 25.51 38.52 5.98
N GLU A 22 25.29 38.55 7.30
CA GLU A 22 25.59 39.74 8.13
C GLU A 22 27.06 40.17 8.02
N ASN A 23 27.99 39.22 8.03
CA ASN A 23 29.41 39.50 7.85
C ASN A 23 29.76 40.03 6.44
N LEU A 24 28.98 39.66 5.41
CA LEU A 24 29.14 40.17 4.05
C LEU A 24 28.58 41.59 3.89
N ILE A 25 27.51 41.94 4.61
CA ILE A 25 26.95 43.30 4.67
C ILE A 25 27.94 44.27 5.32
N LEU A 26 28.73 43.80 6.27
CA LEU A 26 29.71 44.60 7.02
C LEU A 26 31.04 44.79 6.27
N GLN A 27 31.24 44.19 5.10
CA GLN A 27 32.43 44.43 4.28
C GLN A 27 32.27 45.70 3.45
N PRO A 28 33.20 46.67 3.57
CA PRO A 28 33.08 47.98 2.90
C PRO A 28 33.15 47.93 1.36
N ASP A 29 33.63 46.81 0.78
CA ASP A 29 33.80 46.62 -0.68
C ASP A 29 32.84 45.56 -1.28
N ALA A 30 31.86 45.06 -0.52
CA ALA A 30 30.89 44.13 -1.08
C ALA A 30 30.01 44.85 -2.12
N ASP A 31 30.19 44.51 -3.39
CA ASP A 31 29.42 45.14 -4.46
C ASP A 31 27.93 44.82 -4.33
N ARG A 32 27.07 45.76 -4.74
CA ARG A 32 25.61 45.63 -4.61
C ARG A 32 25.05 44.39 -5.29
N VAL A 33 25.77 43.82 -6.25
CA VAL A 33 25.38 42.61 -6.98
C VAL A 33 25.56 41.38 -6.09
N THR A 34 26.70 41.23 -5.42
CA THR A 34 26.97 40.11 -4.51
C THR A 34 25.97 40.06 -3.36
N LEU A 35 25.61 41.22 -2.79
CA LEU A 35 24.60 41.33 -1.74
C LEU A 35 23.20 40.92 -2.23
N ARG A 36 22.80 41.34 -3.44
CA ARG A 36 21.49 40.99 -4.01
C ARG A 36 21.38 39.51 -4.35
N VAL A 37 22.44 38.91 -4.90
CA VAL A 37 22.49 37.49 -5.22
C VAL A 37 22.46 36.64 -3.94
N GLY A 38 23.24 37.01 -2.92
CA GLY A 38 23.23 36.29 -1.63
C GLY A 38 21.89 36.33 -0.91
N LEU A 39 21.18 37.47 -0.96
CA LEU A 39 19.84 37.59 -0.41
C LEU A 39 18.84 36.70 -1.16
N LEU A 40 18.89 36.74 -2.50
CA LEU A 40 17.99 35.95 -3.36
C LEU A 40 18.17 34.45 -3.12
N VAL A 41 19.42 33.97 -3.02
CA VAL A 41 19.73 32.57 -2.74
C VAL A 41 19.22 32.16 -1.36
N THR A 42 19.42 33.01 -0.35
CA THR A 42 18.94 32.74 1.02
C THR A 42 17.42 32.66 1.08
N ILE A 43 16.71 33.62 0.47
CA ILE A 43 15.24 33.62 0.41
C ILE A 43 14.74 32.37 -0.33
N THR A 44 15.34 32.03 -1.47
CA THR A 44 14.96 30.86 -2.26
C THR A 44 15.17 29.57 -1.46
N ALA A 45 16.30 29.43 -0.76
CA ALA A 45 16.59 28.28 0.08
C ALA A 45 15.58 28.13 1.24
N VAL A 46 15.22 29.23 1.91
CA VAL A 46 14.22 29.23 3.00
C VAL A 46 12.85 28.83 2.48
N ILE A 47 12.42 29.33 1.31
CA ILE A 47 11.14 28.97 0.70
C ILE A 47 11.13 27.48 0.34
N VAL A 48 12.16 26.98 -0.35
CA VAL A 48 12.23 25.58 -0.78
C VAL A 48 12.28 24.63 0.42
N LEU A 49 13.09 24.93 1.43
CA LEU A 49 13.18 24.12 2.66
C LEU A 49 11.89 24.19 3.47
N GLY A 50 11.28 25.37 3.61
CA GLY A 50 10.00 25.54 4.28
C GLY A 50 8.88 24.73 3.60
N HIS A 51 8.86 24.73 2.27
CA HIS A 51 7.90 23.94 1.49
C HIS A 51 8.15 22.44 1.64
N ALA A 52 9.41 22.00 1.61
CA ALA A 52 9.78 20.60 1.84
C ALA A 52 9.40 20.12 3.25
N VAL A 53 9.61 20.94 4.28
CA VAL A 53 9.22 20.65 5.67
C VAL A 53 7.70 20.64 5.83
N TYR A 54 6.99 21.56 5.18
CA TYR A 54 5.53 21.56 5.17
C TYR A 54 4.98 20.29 4.53
N ILE A 55 5.50 19.90 3.35
CA ILE A 55 5.14 18.65 2.68
C ILE A 55 5.43 17.45 3.59
N TRP A 56 6.62 17.39 4.20
CA TRP A 56 6.99 16.33 5.13
C TRP A 56 6.05 16.25 6.35
N HIS A 57 5.67 17.39 6.94
CA HIS A 57 4.77 17.44 8.09
C HIS A 57 3.33 17.06 7.73
N GLN A 58 2.84 17.51 6.57
CA GLN A 58 1.55 17.05 6.03
C GLN A 58 1.59 15.56 5.74
N MET A 59 2.71 15.05 5.22
CA MET A 59 2.88 13.63 4.99
C MET A 59 2.86 12.83 6.30
N ASN A 60 3.60 13.24 7.33
CA ASN A 60 3.65 12.51 8.61
C ASN A 60 2.38 12.58 9.47
N LYS A 61 1.50 13.56 9.24
CA LYS A 61 0.21 13.64 9.94
C LYS A 61 -0.82 12.65 9.39
N VAL A 62 -0.66 12.21 8.15
CA VAL A 62 -1.70 11.47 7.42
C VAL A 62 -1.23 10.16 6.82
N PHE A 63 0.08 9.99 6.65
CA PHE A 63 0.75 8.74 6.28
C PHE A 63 1.57 8.23 7.46
N ARG A 64 1.36 6.97 7.81
CA ARG A 64 2.41 6.22 8.49
C ARG A 64 3.06 5.32 7.46
N LEU A 65 4.38 5.43 7.38
CA LEU A 65 5.19 4.42 6.72
C LEU A 65 5.48 3.34 7.75
N GLU A 66 4.88 2.17 7.57
CA GLU A 66 5.14 0.99 8.38
C GLU A 66 5.96 0.00 7.56
N TYR A 67 6.71 -0.88 8.21
CA TYR A 67 7.48 -1.90 7.48
C TYR A 67 6.81 -3.24 7.66
N GLY A 68 6.38 -3.84 6.55
CA GLY A 68 5.54 -5.02 6.56
C GLY A 68 4.08 -4.74 6.92
N LEU A 69 3.18 -5.60 6.47
CA LEU A 69 1.77 -5.58 6.89
C LEU A 69 1.65 -6.12 8.33
N ASP A 70 1.17 -5.29 9.25
CA ASP A 70 0.77 -5.72 10.58
C ASP A 70 -0.62 -6.37 10.53
N LEU A 71 -0.67 -7.71 10.59
CA LEU A 71 -1.91 -8.47 10.55
C LEU A 71 -2.78 -8.25 11.78
N GLY A 72 -2.21 -8.00 12.95
CA GLY A 72 -2.98 -7.70 14.16
C GLY A 72 -3.67 -6.35 14.06
N GLN A 73 -2.94 -5.35 13.55
CA GLN A 73 -3.54 -4.04 13.29
C GLN A 73 -4.58 -4.10 12.16
N PHE A 74 -4.34 -4.89 11.11
CA PHE A 74 -5.33 -5.14 10.06
C PHE A 74 -6.59 -5.80 10.62
N GLU A 75 -6.47 -6.84 11.45
CA GLU A 75 -7.60 -7.49 12.11
C GLU A 75 -8.43 -6.49 12.91
N LEU A 76 -7.78 -5.69 13.78
CA LEU A 76 -8.46 -4.65 14.56
C LEU A 76 -9.21 -3.65 13.67
N ASN A 77 -8.66 -3.30 12.51
CA ASN A 77 -9.32 -2.39 11.57
C ASN A 77 -10.55 -3.02 10.90
N THR A 78 -10.64 -4.35 10.84
CA THR A 78 -11.81 -5.07 10.31
C THR A 78 -12.91 -5.28 11.34
N GLU A 79 -12.63 -5.10 12.64
CA GLU A 79 -13.64 -5.20 13.67
C GLU A 79 -14.67 -4.06 13.54
N GLY A 80 -15.92 -4.41 13.24
CA GLY A 80 -16.99 -3.44 12.98
C GLY A 80 -16.94 -2.76 11.61
N ALA A 81 -16.03 -3.17 10.72
CA ALA A 81 -15.97 -2.65 9.36
C ALA A 81 -17.18 -3.09 8.52
N GLN A 82 -17.68 -2.21 7.66
CA GLN A 82 -18.76 -2.54 6.72
C GLN A 82 -18.25 -3.21 5.45
N THR A 83 -17.01 -2.90 5.04
CA THR A 83 -16.41 -3.47 3.84
C THR A 83 -14.94 -3.74 4.08
N VAL A 84 -14.47 -4.91 3.66
CA VAL A 84 -13.05 -5.29 3.68
C VAL A 84 -12.63 -5.62 2.25
N ARG A 85 -11.52 -5.03 1.80
CA ARG A 85 -10.97 -5.21 0.47
C ARG A 85 -9.52 -5.63 0.57
N VAL A 86 -9.17 -6.71 -0.11
CA VAL A 86 -7.80 -7.18 -0.22
C VAL A 86 -7.45 -7.33 -1.69
N LEU A 87 -6.35 -6.72 -2.11
CA LEU A 87 -5.74 -6.89 -3.42
C LEU A 87 -4.28 -7.28 -3.23
N ASN A 88 -3.88 -8.43 -3.76
CA ASN A 88 -2.48 -8.87 -3.66
C ASN A 88 -2.12 -9.87 -4.79
N THR A 89 -0.82 -10.18 -4.95
CA THR A 89 -0.41 -11.34 -5.74
C THR A 89 -0.92 -12.62 -5.09
N PHE A 90 -0.46 -12.84 -3.86
CA PHE A 90 -0.88 -13.87 -2.92
C PHE A 90 -0.74 -13.28 -1.52
N VAL A 91 -1.23 -13.98 -0.51
CA VAL A 91 -1.16 -13.49 0.87
C VAL A 91 -0.05 -14.21 1.64
N PRO A 92 0.89 -13.49 2.29
CA PRO A 92 1.81 -14.09 3.23
C PRO A 92 1.01 -14.45 4.50
N ASP A 93 1.06 -15.70 4.91
CA ASP A 93 0.16 -16.28 5.92
C ASP A 93 -1.32 -16.36 5.49
N PRO A 94 -1.63 -17.27 4.55
CA PRO A 94 -2.95 -17.38 3.98
C PRO A 94 -4.02 -17.83 4.99
N GLU A 95 -3.66 -18.62 6.00
CA GLU A 95 -4.63 -19.09 7.02
C GLU A 95 -5.06 -17.93 7.93
N SER A 96 -4.12 -17.14 8.47
CA SER A 96 -4.47 -16.01 9.33
C SER A 96 -5.29 -14.95 8.60
N VAL A 97 -4.94 -14.61 7.36
CA VAL A 97 -5.74 -13.65 6.60
C VAL A 97 -7.11 -14.23 6.23
N ALA A 98 -7.20 -15.50 5.85
CA ALA A 98 -8.48 -16.14 5.60
C ALA A 98 -9.39 -16.09 6.84
N GLU A 99 -8.83 -16.29 8.04
CA GLU A 99 -9.56 -16.18 9.31
C GLU A 99 -10.04 -14.74 9.57
N ILE A 100 -9.19 -13.73 9.36
CA ILE A 100 -9.58 -12.30 9.48
C ILE A 100 -10.73 -11.97 8.53
N LEU A 101 -10.62 -12.38 7.26
CA LEU A 101 -11.65 -12.12 6.24
C LEU A 101 -12.97 -12.80 6.59
N VAL A 102 -12.93 -14.05 7.03
CA VAL A 102 -14.10 -14.81 7.46
C VAL A 102 -14.74 -14.20 8.71
N LYS A 103 -13.94 -13.78 9.69
CA LYS A 103 -14.41 -13.10 10.92
C LYS A 103 -15.12 -11.79 10.58
N ALA A 104 -14.50 -10.95 9.73
CA ALA A 104 -15.11 -9.71 9.26
C ALA A 104 -16.45 -9.98 8.56
N ALA A 105 -16.49 -10.97 7.68
CA ALA A 105 -17.69 -11.29 6.93
C ALA A 105 -18.80 -11.90 7.81
N SER A 106 -18.43 -12.63 8.86
CA SER A 106 -19.36 -13.13 9.89
C SER A 106 -19.99 -11.99 10.70
N ASN A 107 -19.29 -10.85 10.80
CA ASN A 107 -19.78 -9.60 11.36
C ASN A 107 -20.55 -8.74 10.33
N ASN A 108 -21.08 -9.35 9.26
CA ASN A 108 -21.82 -8.69 8.18
C ASN A 108 -21.01 -7.72 7.30
N ALA A 109 -19.67 -7.77 7.35
CA ALA A 109 -18.86 -7.01 6.40
C ALA A 109 -18.96 -7.61 4.99
N LYS A 110 -19.01 -6.76 3.96
CA LYS A 110 -18.78 -7.18 2.58
C LYS A 110 -17.29 -7.40 2.36
N VAL A 111 -16.87 -8.61 2.01
CA VAL A 111 -15.47 -8.95 1.81
C VAL A 111 -15.17 -9.19 0.34
N CYS A 112 -14.20 -8.45 -0.19
CA CYS A 112 -13.77 -8.51 -1.59
C CYS A 112 -12.28 -8.86 -1.63
N LEU A 113 -11.96 -10.09 -2.04
CA LEU A 113 -10.59 -10.55 -2.21
C LEU A 113 -10.26 -10.65 -3.70
N LEU A 114 -9.28 -9.87 -4.14
CA LEU A 114 -8.78 -9.83 -5.51
C LEU A 114 -7.33 -10.32 -5.53
N LEU A 115 -7.10 -11.50 -6.08
CA LEU A 115 -5.76 -12.11 -6.18
C LEU A 115 -5.27 -12.10 -7.61
N LEU A 116 -3.96 -12.14 -7.83
CA LEU A 116 -3.44 -12.34 -9.19
C LEU A 116 -3.83 -13.73 -9.71
N GLY A 117 -4.22 -13.84 -10.97
CA GLY A 117 -4.50 -15.13 -11.61
C GLY A 117 -3.22 -15.94 -11.77
N PRO A 118 -3.16 -17.20 -11.30
CA PRO A 118 -1.89 -17.93 -11.14
C PRO A 118 -1.17 -18.24 -12.45
N LYS A 119 -1.92 -18.40 -13.55
CA LYS A 119 -1.38 -18.79 -14.86
C LYS A 119 -1.26 -17.64 -15.86
N THR A 120 -1.56 -16.42 -15.41
CA THR A 120 -1.49 -15.20 -16.21
C THR A 120 -0.05 -14.85 -16.60
N ARG A 121 0.13 -14.03 -17.65
CA ARG A 121 1.45 -13.50 -18.01
C ARG A 121 2.03 -12.68 -16.86
N GLU A 122 1.17 -11.97 -16.16
CA GLU A 122 1.45 -11.09 -15.04
C GLU A 122 2.00 -11.87 -13.85
N ALA A 123 1.48 -13.09 -13.58
CA ALA A 123 2.04 -13.98 -12.56
C ALA A 123 3.47 -14.41 -12.88
N ARG A 124 3.77 -14.74 -14.15
CA ARG A 124 5.16 -15.03 -14.59
C ARG A 124 6.07 -13.82 -14.46
N LEU A 125 5.59 -12.63 -14.84
CA LEU A 125 6.34 -11.38 -14.63
C LEU A 125 6.60 -11.12 -13.14
N ARG A 126 5.63 -11.47 -12.27
CA ARG A 126 5.75 -11.30 -10.82
C ARG A 126 6.77 -12.27 -10.23
N ALA A 127 6.77 -13.54 -10.63
CA ALA A 127 7.77 -14.52 -10.22
C ALA A 127 9.19 -14.06 -10.56
N ASN A 128 9.39 -13.65 -11.82
CA ASN A 128 10.66 -13.06 -12.27
C ASN A 128 11.08 -11.85 -11.42
N SER A 129 10.14 -10.96 -11.11
CA SER A 129 10.42 -9.77 -10.30
C SER A 129 10.80 -10.11 -8.86
N LEU A 130 10.23 -11.18 -8.30
CA LEU A 130 10.50 -11.65 -6.93
C LEU A 130 11.73 -12.55 -6.85
N ARG A 131 12.35 -12.91 -7.98
CA ARG A 131 13.42 -13.92 -8.07
C ARG A 131 12.98 -15.27 -7.49
N GLU A 132 11.69 -15.55 -7.56
CA GLU A 132 11.10 -16.83 -7.21
C GLU A 132 10.92 -17.67 -8.48
N ALA A 133 10.89 -19.00 -8.34
CA ALA A 133 10.53 -19.86 -9.47
C ALA A 133 9.06 -19.60 -9.87
N ASP A 134 8.72 -19.70 -11.16
CA ASP A 134 7.35 -19.48 -11.67
C ASP A 134 6.30 -20.36 -10.96
N ASP A 135 6.66 -21.62 -10.66
CA ASP A 135 5.79 -22.57 -9.95
C ASP A 135 5.52 -22.17 -8.49
N ASP A 136 6.38 -21.35 -7.89
CA ASP A 136 6.27 -20.91 -6.49
C ASP A 136 5.15 -19.88 -6.31
N ILE A 137 4.99 -18.93 -7.24
CA ILE A 137 3.91 -17.94 -7.19
C ILE A 137 2.55 -18.59 -7.40
N SER A 138 2.43 -19.48 -8.39
CA SER A 138 1.19 -20.21 -8.63
C SER A 138 0.79 -21.01 -7.39
N THR A 139 1.74 -21.74 -6.80
CA THR A 139 1.53 -22.54 -5.59
C THR A 139 1.07 -21.67 -4.42
N LYS A 140 1.68 -20.50 -4.20
CA LYS A 140 1.28 -19.56 -3.14
C LYS A 140 -0.10 -18.95 -3.35
N ILE A 141 -0.48 -18.67 -4.60
CA ILE A 141 -1.84 -18.23 -4.94
C ILE A 141 -2.84 -19.35 -4.63
N PHE A 142 -2.56 -20.59 -5.04
CA PHE A 142 -3.39 -21.74 -4.71
C PHE A 142 -3.53 -21.95 -3.21
N ALA A 143 -2.44 -21.86 -2.44
CA ALA A 143 -2.47 -21.96 -0.98
C ALA A 143 -3.36 -20.88 -0.35
N THR A 144 -3.34 -19.65 -0.90
CA THR A 144 -4.26 -18.58 -0.47
C THR A 144 -5.71 -18.94 -0.72
N LEU A 145 -6.04 -19.43 -1.92
CA LEU A 145 -7.39 -19.84 -2.27
C LEU A 145 -7.88 -21.03 -1.42
N GLU A 146 -7.02 -22.02 -1.18
CA GLU A 146 -7.33 -23.19 -0.33
C GLU A 146 -7.59 -22.79 1.12
N ALA A 147 -6.81 -21.88 1.69
CA ALA A 147 -7.05 -21.36 3.03
C ALA A 147 -8.39 -20.62 3.13
N VAL A 148 -8.72 -19.79 2.14
CA VAL A 148 -10.02 -19.08 2.09
C VAL A 148 -11.18 -20.07 1.97
N GLU A 149 -11.09 -21.05 1.07
CA GLU A 149 -12.08 -22.13 0.94
C GLU A 149 -12.30 -22.87 2.26
N LYS A 150 -11.20 -23.31 2.89
CA LYS A 150 -11.22 -24.06 4.15
C LYS A 150 -11.86 -23.25 5.27
N SER A 151 -11.50 -21.97 5.42
CA SER A 151 -12.08 -21.08 6.42
C SER A 151 -13.56 -20.81 6.16
N LEU A 152 -13.96 -20.62 4.90
CA LEU A 152 -15.37 -20.45 4.53
C LEU A 152 -16.22 -21.69 4.87
N ASN A 153 -15.68 -22.89 4.66
CA ASN A 153 -16.37 -24.15 4.92
C ASN A 153 -16.58 -24.45 6.42
N ARG A 154 -15.82 -23.80 7.31
CA ARG A 154 -15.99 -23.95 8.78
C ARG A 154 -17.20 -23.19 9.33
N ILE A 155 -17.77 -22.27 8.55
CA ILE A 155 -18.82 -21.37 9.02
C ILE A 155 -20.18 -22.06 8.87
N GLN A 156 -20.91 -22.19 9.98
CA GLN A 156 -22.27 -22.70 10.00
C GLN A 156 -23.26 -21.54 9.84
N GLY A 157 -24.32 -21.71 9.03
CA GLY A 157 -25.38 -20.72 8.85
C GLY A 157 -25.32 -19.95 7.53
N ASN A 158 -25.81 -18.71 7.53
CA ASN A 158 -25.85 -17.88 6.33
C ASN A 158 -24.41 -17.57 5.91
N LYS A 159 -23.98 -18.12 4.77
CA LYS A 159 -22.57 -18.05 4.37
C LYS A 159 -22.18 -16.58 4.15
N PRO A 160 -21.05 -16.14 4.71
CA PRO A 160 -20.68 -14.74 4.67
C PRO A 160 -20.47 -14.22 3.25
N TYR A 161 -20.61 -12.90 3.10
CA TYR A 161 -20.40 -12.15 1.86
C TYR A 161 -18.90 -12.05 1.48
N VAL A 162 -18.21 -13.18 1.35
CA VAL A 162 -16.84 -13.23 0.80
C VAL A 162 -16.91 -13.51 -0.69
N GLN A 163 -16.51 -12.51 -1.47
CA GLN A 163 -16.33 -12.62 -2.91
C GLN A 163 -14.85 -12.70 -3.23
N VAL A 164 -14.48 -13.68 -4.06
CA VAL A 164 -13.10 -13.86 -4.53
C VAL A 164 -13.06 -13.70 -6.03
N ARG A 165 -12.12 -12.89 -6.52
CA ARG A 165 -11.87 -12.67 -7.94
C ARG A 165 -10.39 -12.85 -8.25
N LEU A 166 -10.11 -13.29 -9.47
CA LEU A 166 -8.75 -13.33 -10.02
C LEU A 166 -8.52 -12.17 -10.97
N CYS A 167 -7.54 -11.34 -10.66
CA CYS A 167 -7.02 -10.27 -11.50
C CYS A 167 -6.17 -10.84 -12.64
N LYS A 168 -6.42 -10.39 -13.86
CA LYS A 168 -5.71 -10.78 -15.08
C LYS A 168 -4.70 -9.73 -15.55
N VAL A 169 -4.62 -8.60 -14.85
CA VAL A 169 -3.78 -7.47 -15.23
C VAL A 169 -2.73 -7.18 -14.17
N TRP A 170 -1.66 -6.50 -14.59
CA TRP A 170 -0.57 -6.16 -13.70
C TRP A 170 -1.01 -5.09 -12.70
N VAL A 171 -0.82 -5.36 -11.41
CA VAL A 171 -1.12 -4.43 -10.33
C VAL A 171 0.18 -4.04 -9.61
N PRO A 172 0.54 -2.75 -9.56
CA PRO A 172 1.82 -2.32 -8.99
C PRO A 172 1.82 -2.19 -7.46
N PHE A 173 0.69 -2.44 -6.78
CA PHE A 173 0.57 -2.37 -5.33
C PHE A 173 -0.32 -3.49 -4.75
N SER A 174 -0.10 -3.82 -3.48
CA SER A 174 -1.05 -4.55 -2.65
C SER A 174 -1.91 -3.59 -1.85
N LEU A 175 -3.14 -3.97 -1.55
CA LEU A 175 -4.09 -3.18 -0.76
C LEU A 175 -4.72 -4.09 0.30
N TYR A 176 -4.74 -3.64 1.54
CA TYR A 176 -5.54 -4.20 2.63
C TYR A 176 -6.33 -3.04 3.23
N ALA A 177 -7.62 -2.97 2.93
CA ALA A 177 -8.40 -1.79 3.23
C ALA A 177 -9.76 -2.11 3.84
N THR A 178 -10.22 -1.18 4.68
CA THR A 178 -11.62 -1.04 5.09
C THR A 178 -12.16 0.30 4.59
N GLU A 179 -13.40 0.65 4.92
CA GLU A 179 -13.95 1.97 4.60
C GLU A 179 -13.26 3.14 5.34
N ASN A 180 -12.40 2.86 6.32
CA ASN A 180 -11.77 3.86 7.18
C ASN A 180 -10.25 3.99 6.98
N VAL A 181 -9.58 2.91 6.58
CA VAL A 181 -8.12 2.85 6.46
C VAL A 181 -7.70 1.91 5.35
N ALA A 182 -6.63 2.25 4.65
CA ALA A 182 -6.01 1.46 3.61
C ALA A 182 -4.52 1.28 3.90
N HIS A 183 -4.05 0.04 3.93
CA HIS A 183 -2.64 -0.33 3.97
C HIS A 183 -2.21 -0.65 2.55
N VAL A 184 -1.25 0.10 2.03
CA VAL A 184 -0.80 0.01 0.63
C VAL A 184 0.68 -0.28 0.56
N GLY A 185 1.05 -1.43 0.01
CA GLY A 185 2.44 -1.77 -0.27
C GLY A 185 2.71 -1.69 -1.77
N TYR A 186 3.87 -1.20 -2.19
CA TYR A 186 4.27 -1.26 -3.60
C TYR A 186 5.18 -2.46 -3.85
N PHE A 187 5.02 -3.13 -4.98
CA PHE A 187 5.88 -4.24 -5.35
C PHE A 187 7.25 -3.71 -5.80
N LEU A 188 8.23 -3.77 -4.90
CA LEU A 188 9.63 -3.48 -5.19
C LEU A 188 10.31 -4.72 -5.78
N VAL A 189 11.37 -4.51 -6.56
CA VAL A 189 12.11 -5.62 -7.18
C VAL A 189 12.71 -6.51 -6.08
N GLY A 190 12.44 -7.81 -6.15
CA GLY A 190 12.92 -8.81 -5.19
C GLY A 190 12.09 -8.93 -3.91
N GLU A 191 11.03 -8.15 -3.72
CA GLU A 191 10.24 -8.15 -2.49
C GLU A 191 8.73 -8.17 -2.73
N LEU A 192 8.01 -8.90 -1.89
CA LEU A 192 6.55 -8.80 -1.83
C LEU A 192 6.16 -7.44 -1.29
N ALA A 193 5.13 -6.83 -1.89
CA ALA A 193 4.63 -5.53 -1.48
C ALA A 193 4.39 -5.44 0.03
N VAL A 194 3.79 -6.48 0.61
CA VAL A 194 3.47 -6.66 2.03
C VAL A 194 4.65 -6.91 2.96
N ARG A 195 5.85 -7.18 2.44
CA ARG A 195 7.09 -7.30 3.25
C ARG A 195 7.92 -6.02 3.23
N GLY A 196 7.65 -5.13 2.27
CA GLY A 196 8.30 -3.84 2.16
C GLY A 196 7.54 -2.73 2.89
N PRO A 197 7.89 -1.46 2.62
CA PRO A 197 7.22 -0.31 3.19
C PRO A 197 5.73 -0.25 2.83
N GLN A 198 4.87 -0.12 3.84
CA GLN A 198 3.43 0.08 3.75
C GLN A 198 3.07 1.53 3.98
N LEU A 199 2.24 2.10 3.11
CA LEU A 199 1.55 3.35 3.35
C LEU A 199 0.22 3.07 4.06
N VAL A 200 0.08 3.57 5.28
CA VAL A 200 -1.19 3.58 5.99
C VAL A 200 -1.92 4.89 5.70
N VAL A 201 -3.04 4.80 4.99
CA VAL A 201 -3.82 5.94 4.50
C VAL A 201 -5.20 5.94 5.13
N LYS A 202 -5.56 7.02 5.83
CA LYS A 202 -6.89 7.18 6.46
C LYS A 202 -7.91 7.75 5.47
N LYS A 203 -9.20 7.43 5.66
CA LYS A 203 -10.35 7.83 4.82
C LYS A 203 -10.36 9.29 4.37
N TYR A 204 -10.02 10.22 5.27
CA TYR A 204 -10.06 11.66 4.99
C TYR A 204 -8.93 12.14 4.07
N HIS A 205 -7.98 11.28 3.74
CA HIS A 205 -6.87 11.63 2.87
C HIS A 205 -7.24 11.45 1.38
N PRO A 206 -6.91 12.40 0.49
CA PRO A 206 -7.23 12.30 -0.93
C PRO A 206 -6.74 11.01 -1.61
N GLN A 207 -5.58 10.47 -1.22
CA GLN A 207 -5.08 9.22 -1.78
C GLN A 207 -5.92 7.99 -1.41
N PHE A 208 -6.66 8.01 -0.29
CA PHE A 208 -7.56 6.90 0.06
C PHE A 208 -8.57 6.64 -1.06
N SER A 209 -9.24 7.70 -1.53
CA SER A 209 -10.18 7.63 -2.65
C SER A 209 -9.53 7.22 -3.98
N THR A 210 -8.23 7.40 -4.11
CA THR A 210 -7.48 6.98 -5.31
C THR A 210 -7.28 5.48 -5.30
N PHE A 211 -6.84 4.90 -4.19
CA PHE A 211 -6.70 3.44 -4.04
C PHE A 211 -8.05 2.72 -4.10
N GLU A 212 -9.10 3.30 -3.50
CA GLU A 212 -10.46 2.74 -3.63
C GLU A 212 -10.92 2.72 -5.09
N ARG A 213 -10.75 3.81 -5.85
CA ARG A 213 -11.11 3.84 -7.27
C ARG A 213 -10.31 2.84 -8.10
N GLN A 214 -9.02 2.70 -7.84
CA GLN A 214 -8.18 1.72 -8.54
C GLN A 214 -8.62 0.29 -8.24
N PHE A 215 -8.90 -0.04 -6.98
CA PHE A 215 -9.46 -1.34 -6.62
C PHE A 215 -10.79 -1.57 -7.33
N GLN A 216 -11.70 -0.60 -7.27
CA GLN A 216 -13.04 -0.70 -7.85
C GLN A 216 -12.98 -0.90 -9.37
N ALA A 217 -12.08 -0.19 -10.07
CA ALA A 217 -11.86 -0.36 -11.50
C ALA A 217 -11.41 -1.78 -11.86
N LEU A 218 -10.50 -2.38 -11.06
CA LEU A 218 -10.08 -3.76 -11.26
C LEU A 218 -11.18 -4.76 -10.92
N TRP A 219 -11.98 -4.43 -9.90
CA TRP A 219 -13.07 -5.27 -9.42
C TRP A 219 -14.20 -5.33 -10.44
N ASP A 220 -14.71 -4.19 -10.93
CA ASP A 220 -15.94 -4.13 -11.73
C ASP A 220 -15.77 -4.62 -13.17
N HIS A 221 -14.56 -4.60 -13.72
CA HIS A 221 -14.33 -4.94 -15.11
C HIS A 221 -14.03 -6.43 -15.27
N ARG A 222 -14.88 -7.13 -16.05
CA ARG A 222 -14.74 -8.58 -16.33
C ARG A 222 -13.50 -8.91 -17.17
N ASP A 223 -12.99 -7.93 -17.90
CA ASP A 223 -11.74 -8.08 -18.67
C ASP A 223 -10.53 -8.07 -17.75
N THR A 224 -10.61 -7.38 -16.60
CA THR A 224 -9.53 -7.30 -15.63
C THR A 224 -9.66 -8.34 -14.52
N SER A 225 -10.86 -8.84 -14.22
CA SER A 225 -11.05 -9.84 -13.17
C SER A 225 -12.13 -10.89 -13.46
N ALA A 226 -11.96 -12.09 -12.90
CA ALA A 226 -12.90 -13.21 -13.03
C ALA A 226 -13.39 -13.73 -11.67
N ASP A 227 -14.70 -13.89 -11.53
CA ASP A 227 -15.34 -14.45 -10.33
C ASP A 227 -14.97 -15.91 -10.07
N LEU A 228 -14.54 -16.21 -8.83
CA LEU A 228 -14.31 -17.56 -8.34
C LEU A 228 -15.44 -18.00 -7.39
N PRO A 229 -16.18 -19.08 -7.71
CA PRO A 229 -17.21 -19.63 -6.84
C PRO A 229 -16.56 -20.45 -5.73
N MET A 230 -16.05 -19.78 -4.69
CA MET A 230 -15.27 -20.42 -3.62
C MET A 230 -16.01 -21.53 -2.85
N LEU A 231 -17.34 -21.56 -2.92
CA LEU A 231 -18.17 -22.58 -2.28
C LEU A 231 -18.35 -23.85 -3.13
N ASP A 232 -17.95 -23.83 -4.40
CA ASP A 232 -17.88 -24.99 -5.28
C ASP A 232 -16.41 -25.36 -5.48
N ARG A 233 -15.95 -26.32 -4.68
CA ARG A 233 -14.54 -26.77 -4.64
C ARG A 233 -14.02 -27.17 -6.01
N GLU A 234 -14.81 -27.93 -6.75
CA GLU A 234 -14.42 -28.36 -8.09
C GLU A 234 -14.57 -27.21 -9.10
N GLY A 235 -15.59 -26.38 -8.93
CA GLY A 235 -15.86 -25.23 -9.79
C GLY A 235 -14.76 -24.18 -9.78
N TRP A 236 -14.26 -23.75 -8.61
CA TRP A 236 -13.19 -22.75 -8.59
C TRP A 236 -11.86 -23.33 -9.07
N ARG A 237 -11.53 -24.59 -8.72
CA ARG A 237 -10.33 -25.26 -9.24
C ARG A 237 -10.35 -25.42 -10.76
N ARG A 238 -11.52 -25.75 -11.33
CA ARG A 238 -11.74 -25.82 -12.77
C ARG A 238 -11.61 -24.45 -13.42
N LYS A 239 -12.22 -23.40 -12.85
CA LYS A 239 -12.07 -22.03 -13.37
C LYS A 239 -10.62 -21.55 -13.36
N VAL A 240 -9.86 -21.79 -12.28
CA VAL A 240 -8.43 -21.46 -12.25
C VAL A 240 -7.67 -22.22 -13.33
N ARG A 241 -8.05 -23.47 -13.62
CA ARG A 241 -7.43 -24.28 -14.66
C ARG A 241 -7.71 -23.73 -16.07
N ASP A 242 -8.94 -23.28 -16.31
CA ASP A 242 -9.49 -22.98 -17.64
C ASP A 242 -9.38 -21.49 -18.04
N HIS A 243 -9.35 -20.56 -17.07
CA HIS A 243 -9.52 -19.11 -17.31
C HIS A 243 -8.31 -18.25 -16.93
N CYS A 244 -7.21 -18.88 -16.51
CA CYS A 244 -5.94 -18.22 -16.24
C CYS A 244 -4.84 -18.98 -16.95
#